data_AF-A0A4R9VD10-F1
#
_entry.id   AF-A0A4R9VD10-F1
#
_cell.length_a   1.000
_cell.length_b   1.000
_cell.length_c   1.000
_cell.angle_alpha   90.00
_cell.angle_beta   90.00
_cell.angle_gamma   90.00
#
_symmetry.space_group_name_H-M   'P 1'
#
loop_
_entity.id
_entity.type
_entity.pdbx_description
1 polymer ?
#
loop_
_entity_poly.entity_id
_entity_poly.type
_entity_poly.pdbx_seq_one_letter_code
_entity_poly.pdbx_strand_id
1 'polypeptide(L)'
;GADRVVDAALRRAGILRVEGLAELFDAVETTARFAPLERARVGIVTNGGGAGVLAVDQLIDCNGELAELAPGTIARLDAVLPATWSHANPVDIIGDAPSER
;
A
#
# COMPACT_ATOMS: atom_id res chain seq x y z
N GLY A 1 -27.70 3.75 9.76
CA GLY A 1 -27.89 3.43 11.19
C GLY A 1 -27.48 2.00 11.46
N ALA A 2 -28.33 1.03 11.07
CA ALA A 2 -28.07 -0.40 11.27
C ALA A 2 -26.76 -0.90 10.63
N ASP A 3 -26.45 -0.48 9.40
CA ASP A 3 -25.27 -0.97 8.68
C ASP A 3 -23.93 -0.63 9.38
N ARG A 4 -23.80 0.58 9.94
CA ARG A 4 -22.63 0.97 10.75
C ARG A 4 -22.50 0.16 12.04
N VAL A 5 -23.63 -0.24 12.64
CA VAL A 5 -23.63 -1.07 13.86
C VAL A 5 -23.24 -2.51 13.54
N VAL A 6 -23.75 -3.04 12.41
CA VAL A 6 -23.37 -4.36 11.90
C VAL A 6 -21.88 -4.38 11.56
N ASP A 7 -21.38 -3.38 10.85
CA ASP A 7 -19.95 -3.26 10.52
C ASP A 7 -19.07 -3.25 11.78
N ALA A 8 -19.42 -2.44 12.77
CA ALA A 8 -18.70 -2.41 14.05
C ALA A 8 -18.74 -3.76 14.78
N ALA A 9 -19.86 -4.49 14.74
CA ALA A 9 -19.98 -5.82 15.33
C ALA A 9 -19.11 -6.86 14.62
N LEU A 10 -19.08 -6.84 13.27
CA LEU A 10 -18.24 -7.71 12.46
C LEU A 10 -16.75 -7.44 12.73
N ARG A 11 -16.32 -6.16 12.72
CA ARG A 11 -14.93 -5.79 13.04
C ARG A 11 -14.51 -6.24 14.44
N ARG A 12 -15.39 -6.10 15.45
CA ARG A 12 -15.12 -6.57 16.82
C ARG A 12 -15.03 -8.10 16.93
N ALA A 13 -15.70 -8.83 16.06
CA ALA A 13 -15.61 -10.28 15.97
C ALA A 13 -14.40 -10.77 15.14
N GLY A 14 -13.59 -9.86 14.59
CA GLY A 14 -12.47 -10.20 13.71
C GLY A 14 -12.90 -10.62 12.31
N ILE A 15 -14.12 -10.28 11.90
CA ILE A 15 -14.66 -10.61 10.57
C ILE A 15 -14.34 -9.47 9.61
N LEU A 16 -13.66 -9.80 8.51
CA LEU A 16 -13.44 -8.90 7.37
C LEU A 16 -14.67 -8.95 6.45
N ARG A 17 -15.35 -7.81 6.29
CA ARG A 17 -16.45 -7.65 5.35
C ARG A 17 -15.89 -7.26 3.98
N VAL A 18 -16.42 -7.86 2.93
CA VAL A 18 -16.06 -7.59 1.52
C VAL A 18 -17.33 -7.26 0.73
N GLU A 19 -17.20 -6.47 -0.34
CA GLU A 19 -18.31 -5.97 -1.15
C GLU A 19 -18.61 -6.87 -2.37
N GLY A 20 -17.73 -7.82 -2.70
CA GLY A 20 -17.92 -8.70 -3.83
C GLY A 20 -17.02 -9.93 -3.86
N LEU A 21 -17.24 -10.78 -4.87
CA LEU A 21 -16.51 -12.04 -5.00
C LEU A 21 -15.02 -11.84 -5.31
N ALA A 22 -14.67 -10.81 -6.08
CA ALA A 22 -13.27 -10.49 -6.36
C ALA A 22 -12.50 -10.15 -5.08
N GLU A 23 -13.04 -9.23 -4.28
CA GLU A 23 -12.45 -8.83 -3.00
C GLU A 23 -12.40 -9.99 -1.99
N LEU A 24 -13.36 -10.92 -2.04
CA LEU A 24 -13.30 -12.15 -1.23
C LEU A 24 -12.03 -12.96 -1.54
N PHE A 25 -11.69 -13.15 -2.82
CA PHE A 25 -10.48 -13.88 -3.20
C PHE A 25 -9.21 -13.11 -2.82
N ASP A 26 -9.17 -11.81 -3.04
CA ASP A 26 -8.04 -10.96 -2.66
C ASP A 26 -7.79 -10.99 -1.15
N ALA A 27 -8.85 -10.92 -0.36
CA ALA A 27 -8.82 -11.02 1.10
C ALA A 27 -8.30 -12.40 1.57
N VAL A 28 -8.82 -13.49 1.00
CA VAL A 28 -8.38 -14.86 1.33
C VAL A 28 -6.91 -15.06 0.98
N GLU A 29 -6.48 -14.64 -0.22
CA GLU A 29 -5.09 -14.75 -0.66
C GLU A 29 -4.15 -13.96 0.27
N THR A 30 -4.53 -12.74 0.64
CA THR A 30 -3.73 -11.88 1.52
C THR A 30 -3.61 -12.48 2.92
N THR A 31 -4.73 -12.86 3.54
CA THR A 31 -4.75 -13.40 4.90
C THR A 31 -4.10 -14.78 5.02
N ALA A 32 -4.09 -15.58 3.95
CA ALA A 32 -3.42 -16.87 3.93
C ALA A 32 -1.89 -16.75 3.81
N ARG A 33 -1.40 -15.69 3.15
CA ARG A 33 0.04 -15.51 2.87
C ARG A 33 0.76 -14.63 3.86
N PHE A 34 0.07 -13.66 4.45
CA PHE A 34 0.69 -12.65 5.29
C PHE A 34 0.17 -12.74 6.72
N ALA A 35 1.09 -12.60 7.68
CA ALA A 35 0.72 -12.46 9.07
C ALA A 35 -0.01 -11.12 9.29
N PRO A 36 -0.92 -11.04 10.28
CA PRO A 36 -1.57 -9.78 10.64
C PRO A 36 -0.53 -8.71 10.95
N LEU A 37 -0.71 -7.51 10.39
CA LEU A 37 0.12 -6.34 10.70
C LEU A 37 -0.51 -5.57 11.86
N GLU A 38 0.23 -5.36 12.95
CA GLU A 38 -0.23 -4.51 14.06
C GLU A 38 -0.30 -3.03 13.66
N ARG A 39 0.57 -2.61 12.72
CA ARG A 39 0.60 -1.26 12.15
C ARG A 39 1.16 -1.34 10.73
N ALA A 40 0.39 -0.86 9.75
CA ALA A 40 0.80 -0.85 8.35
C ALA A 40 1.34 0.54 7.96
N ARG A 41 2.67 0.69 7.93
CA ARG A 41 3.33 1.81 7.25
C ARG A 41 3.82 1.32 5.89
N VAL A 42 3.27 1.89 4.82
CA VAL A 42 3.40 1.35 3.46
C VAL A 42 4.41 2.16 2.66
N GLY A 43 5.42 1.49 2.12
CA GLY A 43 6.27 2.03 1.06
C GLY A 43 5.65 1.73 -0.31
N ILE A 44 5.45 2.75 -1.13
CA ILE A 44 4.89 2.60 -2.48
C ILE A 44 6.01 2.82 -3.49
N VAL A 45 6.16 1.88 -4.41
CA VAL A 45 7.06 1.99 -5.58
C VAL A 45 6.19 1.91 -6.82
N THR A 46 6.32 2.88 -7.72
CA THR A 46 5.52 3.00 -8.93
C THR A 46 6.38 3.34 -10.13
N ASN A 47 6.03 2.85 -11.31
CA ASN A 47 6.63 3.25 -12.59
C ASN A 47 5.80 4.30 -13.35
N GLY A 48 4.72 4.78 -12.73
CA GLY A 48 3.88 5.84 -13.27
C GLY A 48 3.24 6.65 -12.16
N GLY A 49 3.49 7.96 -12.17
CA GLY A 49 2.98 8.89 -11.15
C GLY A 49 1.47 8.76 -10.90
N GLY A 50 0.66 8.56 -11.95
CA GLY A 50 -0.80 8.39 -11.81
C GLY A 50 -1.20 7.16 -10.97
N ALA A 51 -0.54 6.02 -11.19
CA ALA A 51 -0.78 4.82 -10.37
C ALA A 51 -0.30 5.02 -8.93
N GLY A 52 0.78 5.77 -8.73
CA GLY A 52 1.26 6.16 -7.41
C GLY A 52 0.23 7.00 -6.64
N VAL A 53 -0.39 7.97 -7.31
CA VAL A 53 -1.45 8.81 -6.72
C VAL A 53 -2.65 7.96 -6.32
N LEU A 54 -3.15 7.10 -7.22
CA LEU A 54 -4.28 6.21 -6.91
C LEU A 54 -3.99 5.27 -5.74
N ALA A 55 -2.75 4.77 -5.65
CA ALA A 55 -2.33 3.92 -4.53
C ALA A 55 -2.28 4.69 -3.20
N VAL A 56 -1.84 5.95 -3.21
CA VAL A 56 -1.87 6.83 -2.02
C VAL A 56 -3.31 7.13 -1.61
N ASP A 57 -4.17 7.47 -2.55
CA ASP A 57 -5.59 7.76 -2.28
C ASP A 57 -6.28 6.55 -1.63
N GLN A 58 -6.10 5.37 -2.21
CA GLN A 58 -6.65 4.12 -1.66
C GLN A 58 -6.08 3.79 -0.27
N LEU A 59 -4.79 4.08 -0.02
CA LEU A 59 -4.17 3.90 1.29
C LEU A 59 -4.82 4.80 2.34
N ILE A 60 -5.09 6.07 1.99
CA ILE A 60 -5.75 7.04 2.88
C ILE A 60 -7.19 6.61 3.17
N ASP A 61 -7.93 6.16 2.16
CA ASP A 61 -9.30 5.65 2.31
C ASP A 61 -9.37 4.44 3.26
N CYS A 62 -8.31 3.63 3.29
CA CYS A 62 -8.14 2.50 4.21
C CYS A 62 -7.57 2.89 5.60
N ASN A 63 -7.41 4.19 5.89
CA ASN A 63 -6.75 4.71 7.09
C ASN A 63 -5.30 4.20 7.29
N GLY A 64 -4.61 3.90 6.19
CA GLY A 64 -3.20 3.54 6.20
C GLY A 64 -2.26 4.75 6.24
N GLU A 65 -0.99 4.49 6.50
CA GLU A 65 0.04 5.53 6.60
C GLU A 65 1.19 5.23 5.63
N LEU A 66 1.73 6.25 4.97
CA LEU A 66 2.96 6.11 4.20
C LEU A 66 4.15 5.91 5.16
N ALA A 67 5.04 5.01 4.78
CA ALA A 67 6.30 4.83 5.50
C ALA A 67 7.27 5.99 5.22
N GLU A 68 7.92 6.48 6.27
CA GLU A 68 9.14 7.27 6.13
C GLU A 68 10.28 6.35 5.69
N LEU A 69 10.98 6.74 4.62
CA LEU A 69 12.13 5.97 4.15
C LEU A 69 13.32 6.20 5.08
N ALA A 70 13.93 5.11 5.54
CA ALA A 70 15.13 5.18 6.35
C ALA A 70 16.29 5.82 5.56
N PRO A 71 17.23 6.53 6.21
CA PRO A 71 18.39 7.13 5.53
C PRO A 71 19.20 6.12 4.70
N GLY A 72 19.34 4.89 5.18
CA GLY A 72 20.01 3.81 4.44
C GLY A 72 19.23 3.35 3.20
N THR A 73 17.90 3.45 3.21
CA THR A 73 17.07 3.18 2.03
C THR A 73 17.23 4.28 0.99
N ILE A 74 17.18 5.55 1.42
CA ILE A 74 17.39 6.71 0.55
C ILE A 74 18.77 6.61 -0.14
N ALA A 75 19.84 6.38 0.63
CA ALA A 75 21.20 6.25 0.07
C ALA A 75 21.33 5.12 -0.97
N ARG A 76 20.59 4.01 -0.79
CA ARG A 76 20.57 2.91 -1.77
C ARG A 76 19.78 3.26 -3.02
N LEU A 77 18.70 4.05 -2.89
CA LEU A 77 17.90 4.52 -4.01
C LEU A 77 18.64 5.59 -4.82
N ASP A 78 19.37 6.50 -4.17
CA ASP A 78 20.21 7.52 -4.81
C ASP A 78 21.27 6.92 -5.74
N ALA A 79 21.76 5.72 -5.43
CA ALA A 79 22.74 5.01 -6.25
C ALA A 79 22.15 4.41 -7.54
N VAL A 80 20.82 4.26 -7.64
CA VAL A 80 20.17 3.50 -8.72
C VAL A 80 19.02 4.24 -9.42
N LEU A 81 18.58 5.39 -8.90
CA LEU A 81 17.56 6.24 -9.48
C LEU A 81 18.19 7.52 -10.06
N PRO A 82 17.50 8.19 -11.00
CA PRO A 82 17.95 9.49 -11.52
C PRO A 82 18.07 10.51 -10.39
N ALA A 83 19.03 11.44 -10.47
CA ALA A 83 19.25 12.48 -9.47
C ALA A 83 18.03 13.38 -9.20
N THR A 84 17.03 13.36 -10.09
CA THR A 84 15.80 14.15 -10.01
C THR A 84 14.64 13.42 -9.32
N TRP A 85 14.85 12.22 -8.77
CA TRP A 85 13.78 11.49 -8.08
C TRP A 85 13.35 12.21 -6.78
N SER A 86 12.17 11.86 -6.25
CA SER A 86 11.51 12.64 -5.18
C SER A 86 12.18 12.57 -3.80
N HIS A 87 13.05 11.58 -3.56
CA HIS A 87 13.59 11.25 -2.23
C HIS A 87 12.50 11.03 -1.16
N ALA A 88 11.30 10.69 -1.61
CA ALA A 88 10.11 10.56 -0.80
C ALA A 88 9.37 9.26 -1.13
N ASN A 89 8.30 9.01 -0.38
CA ASN A 89 7.37 7.93 -0.62
C ASN A 89 6.04 8.56 -1.08
N PRO A 90 5.51 8.24 -2.27
CA PRO A 90 5.91 7.18 -3.20
C PRO A 90 7.24 7.39 -3.94
N VAL A 91 7.91 6.27 -4.24
CA VAL A 91 9.10 6.20 -5.09
C VAL A 91 8.65 5.98 -6.54
N ASP A 92 8.71 7.03 -7.37
CA ASP A 92 8.48 6.93 -8.81
C ASP A 92 9.79 6.58 -9.53
N ILE A 93 9.84 5.39 -10.13
CA ILE A 93 11.00 4.89 -10.86
C ILE A 93 10.98 5.27 -12.35
N ILE A 94 9.89 5.92 -12.82
CA ILE A 94 9.65 6.36 -14.20
C ILE A 94 9.63 5.14 -15.17
N GLY A 95 8.87 5.23 -16.27
CA GLY A 95 8.71 4.15 -17.26
C GLY A 95 10.00 3.64 -17.95
N ASP A 96 11.16 4.19 -17.61
CA ASP A 96 12.50 3.75 -18.04
C ASP A 96 13.14 2.75 -17.06
N ALA A 97 12.39 2.17 -16.13
CA ALA A 97 12.88 1.04 -15.35
C ALA A 97 13.05 -0.19 -16.27
N PRO A 98 14.29 -0.63 -16.58
CA PRO A 98 14.49 -1.84 -17.38
C PRO A 98 14.00 -3.05 -16.58
N SER A 99 13.44 -4.04 -17.29
CA SER A 99 12.85 -5.28 -16.76
C SER A 99 13.81 -6.20 -15.97
N GLU A 100 15.07 -5.80 -15.81
CA GLU A 100 16.16 -6.59 -15.23
C GLU A 100 16.44 -6.24 -13.76
N ARG A 101 15.57 -5.47 -13.10
CA ARG A 101 15.63 -5.21 -11.66
C ARG A 101 14.37 -5.63 -10.93
#